data_AF-A0A848LTZ7-F1
#
_entry.id   AF-A0A848LTZ7-F1
#
_cell.length_a   1.000
_cell.length_b   1.000
_cell.length_c   1.000
_cell.angle_alpha   90.00
_cell.angle_beta   90.00
_cell.angle_gamma   90.00
#
_symmetry.space_group_name_H-M   'P 1'
#
loop_
_entity.id
_entity.type
_entity.pdbx_description
1 polymer ?
#
loop_
_entity_poly.entity_id
_entity_poly.type
_entity_poly.pdbx_seq_one_letter_code
_entity_poly.pdbx_strand_id
1 'polypeptide(L)'
;MAVRAVQVAAAGKAWAELEELEKKQIDDILRKCAQWADAQVNQKEFGGRAPTEDECSQVVGGTTENPIKRRMRLGSAKHALATQCAEVNLGNFLPGRFSLEQRYRIHPETRQLERIQHESELEMLRKGGKELVGSVVPDVVIHTGNALQPQRVYDFKFPCPESNPGSWRDYRSGNPHNIKNQGEAYQKVFDAPSLLVTPKGVF
;
A
#
# COMPACT_ATOMS: atom_id res chain seq x y z
N MET A 1 20.28 50.33 -9.57
CA MET A 1 19.46 49.63 -8.56
C MET A 1 19.32 48.18 -9.01
N ALA A 2 19.94 47.24 -8.29
CA ALA A 2 19.85 45.81 -8.60
C ALA A 2 18.84 45.16 -7.67
N VAL A 3 17.72 44.70 -8.22
CA VAL A 3 16.71 43.92 -7.49
C VAL A 3 17.31 42.54 -7.28
N ARG A 4 17.68 42.20 -6.03
CA ARG A 4 18.04 40.84 -5.67
C ARG A 4 16.79 39.98 -5.75
N ALA A 5 16.76 39.06 -6.71
CA ALA A 5 15.81 37.96 -6.69
C ALA A 5 16.12 37.09 -5.46
N VAL A 6 15.23 37.12 -4.48
CA VAL A 6 15.26 36.17 -3.36
C VAL A 6 14.76 34.84 -3.93
N GLN A 7 15.66 33.89 -4.15
CA GLN A 7 15.27 32.51 -4.38
C GLN A 7 14.64 31.99 -3.10
N VAL A 8 13.31 31.87 -3.10
CA VAL A 8 12.59 31.09 -2.09
C VAL A 8 12.89 29.63 -2.42
N ALA A 9 13.84 29.03 -1.71
CA ALA A 9 13.96 27.58 -1.70
C ALA A 9 12.66 27.04 -1.11
N ALA A 10 11.96 26.18 -1.85
CA ALA A 10 10.87 25.40 -1.28
C ALA A 10 11.42 24.70 -0.02
N ALA A 11 10.72 24.83 1.11
CA ALA A 11 11.11 24.14 2.33
C ALA A 11 10.99 22.62 2.09
N GLY A 12 12.09 22.00 1.66
CA GLY A 12 12.21 20.55 1.56
C GLY A 12 12.01 19.92 2.95
N LYS A 13 11.64 18.64 2.99
CA LYS A 13 11.51 17.89 4.23
C LYS A 13 12.79 18.03 5.04
N ALA A 14 12.72 18.62 6.24
CA ALA A 14 13.89 18.97 7.05
C ALA A 14 14.49 17.77 7.82
N TRP A 15 14.26 16.55 7.34
CA TRP A 15 14.58 15.30 8.05
C TRP A 15 15.43 14.39 7.18
N ALA A 16 16.25 13.55 7.81
CA ALA A 16 17.12 12.62 7.11
C ALA A 16 16.30 11.71 6.19
N GLU A 17 16.68 11.65 4.91
CA GLU A 17 16.08 10.75 3.94
C GLU A 17 16.68 9.35 4.04
N LEU A 18 15.95 8.33 3.58
CA LEU A 18 16.50 6.99 3.41
C LEU A 18 17.67 7.03 2.43
N GLU A 19 18.75 6.34 2.77
CA GLU A 19 19.84 6.13 1.83
C GLU A 19 19.45 5.14 0.72
N GLU A 20 20.11 5.19 -0.43
CA GLU A 20 19.80 4.30 -1.57
C GLU A 20 19.97 2.81 -1.22
N LEU A 21 20.94 2.48 -0.36
CA LEU A 21 21.13 1.11 0.11
C LEU A 21 19.99 0.67 1.04
N GLU A 22 19.50 1.55 1.93
CA GLU A 22 18.33 1.26 2.76
C GLU A 22 17.08 1.07 1.89
N LYS A 23 16.85 1.93 0.89
CA LYS A 23 15.74 1.82 -0.06
C LYS A 23 15.74 0.46 -0.76
N LYS A 24 16.89 0.07 -1.31
CA LYS A 24 17.05 -1.22 -1.98
C LYS A 24 16.83 -2.41 -1.04
N GLN A 25 17.33 -2.33 0.18
CA GLN A 25 17.14 -3.39 1.18
C GLN A 25 15.66 -3.53 1.58
N ILE A 26 14.93 -2.43 1.72
CA ILE A 26 13.48 -2.45 1.95
C ILE A 26 12.76 -3.11 0.76
N ASP A 27 13.10 -2.70 -0.47
CA ASP A 27 12.51 -3.26 -1.69
C ASP A 27 12.75 -4.77 -1.79
N ASP A 28 13.96 -5.23 -1.44
CA ASP A 28 14.32 -6.63 -1.39
C ASP A 28 13.57 -7.41 -0.30
N ILE A 29 13.42 -6.84 0.90
CA ILE A 29 12.64 -7.45 2.00
C ILE A 29 11.20 -7.64 1.57
N LEU A 30 10.55 -6.58 1.08
CA LEU A 30 9.14 -6.63 0.71
C LEU A 30 8.90 -7.58 -0.49
N ARG A 31 9.78 -7.54 -1.50
CA ARG A 31 9.69 -8.47 -2.64
C ARG A 31 9.82 -9.93 -2.18
N LYS A 32 10.78 -10.24 -1.30
CA LYS A 32 10.95 -11.60 -0.76
C LYS A 32 9.72 -12.05 0.03
N CYS A 33 9.09 -11.15 0.78
CA CYS A 33 7.84 -11.46 1.47
C CYS A 33 6.68 -11.75 0.50
N ALA A 34 6.55 -10.97 -0.58
CA ALA A 34 5.57 -11.25 -1.62
C ALA A 34 5.83 -12.60 -2.32
N GLN A 35 7.08 -12.91 -2.66
CA GLN A 35 7.48 -14.18 -3.27
C GLN A 35 7.17 -15.38 -2.37
N TRP A 36 7.54 -15.27 -1.09
CA TRP A 36 7.27 -16.31 -0.10
C TRP A 36 5.77 -16.53 0.07
N ALA A 37 4.99 -15.47 0.25
CA ALA A 37 3.55 -15.57 0.40
C ALA A 37 2.87 -16.19 -0.84
N ASP A 38 3.29 -15.80 -2.03
CA ASP A 38 2.80 -16.37 -3.28
C ASP A 38 3.07 -17.88 -3.36
N ALA A 39 4.32 -18.28 -3.09
CA ALA A 39 4.73 -19.68 -3.07
C ALA A 39 3.96 -20.50 -2.03
N GLN A 40 3.79 -19.99 -0.81
CA GLN A 40 3.07 -20.69 0.26
C GLN A 40 1.60 -20.93 -0.10
N VAL A 41 0.90 -19.92 -0.64
CA VAL A 41 -0.51 -20.08 -1.03
C VAL A 41 -0.63 -21.00 -2.23
N ASN A 42 0.23 -20.86 -3.24
CA ASN A 42 0.20 -21.73 -4.42
C ASN A 42 0.54 -23.19 -4.06
N GLN A 43 1.46 -23.41 -3.10
CA GLN A 43 1.76 -24.74 -2.57
C GLN A 43 0.51 -25.40 -1.97
N LYS A 44 -0.22 -24.66 -1.14
CA LYS A 44 -1.42 -25.16 -0.46
C LYS A 44 -2.59 -25.40 -1.42
N GLU A 45 -2.84 -24.48 -2.34
CA GLU A 45 -4.05 -24.48 -3.17
C GLU A 45 -3.91 -25.26 -4.47
N PHE A 46 -2.68 -25.36 -4.99
CA PHE A 46 -2.40 -25.89 -6.33
C PHE A 46 -1.21 -26.86 -6.38
N GLY A 47 -0.59 -27.21 -5.25
CA GLY A 47 0.58 -28.09 -5.22
C GLY A 47 1.85 -27.44 -5.80
N GLY A 48 1.95 -26.12 -5.72
CA GLY A 48 3.16 -25.36 -6.04
C GLY A 48 3.14 -24.69 -7.42
N ARG A 49 2.18 -25.05 -8.29
CA ARG A 49 1.99 -24.36 -9.58
C ARG A 49 1.24 -23.03 -9.40
N ALA A 50 1.44 -22.11 -10.34
CA ALA A 50 0.58 -20.94 -10.47
C ALA A 50 -0.85 -21.35 -10.91
N PRO A 51 -1.88 -20.61 -10.47
CA PRO A 51 -3.25 -20.81 -10.96
C PRO A 51 -3.39 -20.38 -12.42
N THR A 52 -4.33 -21.01 -13.14
CA THR A 52 -4.73 -20.59 -14.50
C THR A 52 -5.74 -19.44 -14.46
N GLU A 53 -5.98 -18.76 -15.59
CA GLU A 53 -7.02 -17.73 -15.68
C GLU A 53 -8.41 -18.26 -15.31
N ASP A 54 -8.76 -19.46 -15.80
CA ASP A 54 -10.05 -20.09 -15.47
C ASP A 54 -10.19 -20.30 -13.97
N GLU A 55 -9.14 -20.80 -13.30
CA GLU A 55 -9.13 -20.99 -11.85
C GLU A 55 -9.23 -19.67 -11.10
N CYS A 56 -8.51 -18.63 -11.55
CA CYS A 56 -8.57 -17.28 -10.96
C CYS A 56 -9.96 -16.66 -11.09
N SER A 57 -10.66 -16.92 -12.19
CA SER A 57 -11.96 -16.32 -12.52
C SER A 57 -13.16 -17.06 -11.93
N GLN A 58 -12.98 -18.27 -11.39
CA GLN A 58 -14.02 -19.04 -10.69
C GLN A 58 -14.72 -18.20 -9.60
N VAL A 59 -16.05 -18.23 -9.57
CA VAL A 59 -16.84 -17.68 -8.46
C VAL A 59 -16.84 -18.70 -7.32
N VAL A 60 -16.39 -18.26 -6.14
CA VAL A 60 -16.21 -19.12 -4.95
C VAL A 60 -17.07 -18.67 -3.77
N GLY A 61 -17.96 -17.71 -3.98
CA GLY A 61 -18.92 -17.20 -3.00
C GLY A 61 -19.46 -15.82 -3.39
N GLY A 62 -20.09 -15.13 -2.43
CA GLY A 62 -20.70 -13.81 -2.64
C GLY A 62 -22.14 -13.88 -3.09
N THR A 63 -22.70 -12.74 -3.49
CA THR A 63 -24.04 -12.66 -4.10
C THR A 63 -23.92 -12.55 -5.61
N THR A 64 -25.05 -12.63 -6.33
CA THR A 64 -25.07 -12.42 -7.78
C THR A 64 -24.55 -11.03 -8.16
N GLU A 65 -24.87 -10.01 -7.35
CA GLU A 65 -24.45 -8.62 -7.56
C GLU A 65 -22.99 -8.38 -7.16
N ASN A 66 -22.46 -9.16 -6.21
CA ASN A 66 -21.11 -9.05 -5.69
C ASN A 66 -20.44 -10.42 -5.59
N PRO A 67 -20.10 -11.05 -6.73
CA PRO A 67 -19.49 -12.36 -6.73
C PRO A 67 -18.04 -12.28 -6.23
N ILE A 68 -17.69 -13.16 -5.30
CA ILE A 68 -16.32 -13.33 -4.83
C ILE A 68 -15.61 -14.28 -5.78
N LYS A 69 -14.68 -13.75 -6.58
CA LYS A 69 -13.82 -14.56 -7.45
C LYS A 69 -12.68 -15.20 -6.68
N ARG A 70 -12.19 -16.36 -7.13
CA ARG A 70 -11.08 -17.08 -6.50
C ARG A 70 -9.82 -16.23 -6.41
N ARG A 71 -9.52 -15.43 -7.44
CA ARG A 71 -8.42 -14.45 -7.42
C ARG A 71 -8.47 -13.49 -6.23
N MET A 72 -9.67 -13.11 -5.78
CA MET A 72 -9.82 -12.23 -4.62
C MET A 72 -9.41 -12.95 -3.34
N ARG A 73 -9.86 -14.19 -3.14
CA ARG A 73 -9.46 -15.02 -1.98
C ARG A 73 -7.97 -15.32 -1.98
N LEU A 74 -7.42 -15.71 -3.13
CA LEU A 74 -5.98 -15.98 -3.28
C LEU A 74 -5.16 -14.72 -2.98
N GLY A 75 -5.56 -13.58 -3.55
CA GLY A 75 -4.93 -12.28 -3.29
C GLY A 75 -4.95 -11.93 -1.80
N SER A 76 -6.10 -12.05 -1.13
CA SER A 76 -6.21 -11.79 0.32
C SER A 76 -5.37 -12.75 1.17
N ALA A 77 -5.30 -14.03 0.82
CA ALA A 77 -4.48 -15.00 1.54
C ALA A 77 -2.98 -14.69 1.40
N LYS A 78 -2.53 -14.37 0.19
CA LYS A 78 -1.13 -13.99 -0.09
C LYS A 78 -0.77 -12.68 0.61
N HIS A 79 -1.67 -11.70 0.55
CA HIS A 79 -1.54 -10.44 1.27
C HIS A 79 -1.33 -10.63 2.76
N ALA A 80 -2.19 -11.40 3.43
CA ALA A 80 -2.08 -11.64 4.86
C ALA A 80 -0.72 -12.27 5.25
N LEU A 81 -0.22 -13.22 4.46
CA LEU A 81 1.10 -13.82 4.68
C LEU A 81 2.23 -12.82 4.40
N ALA A 82 2.14 -12.03 3.34
CA ALA A 82 3.16 -11.04 3.01
C ALA A 82 3.27 -9.95 4.08
N THR A 83 2.15 -9.49 4.63
CA THR A 83 2.10 -8.53 5.75
C THR A 83 2.78 -9.11 7.00
N GLN A 84 2.50 -10.36 7.37
CA GLN A 84 3.17 -11.02 8.50
C GLN A 84 4.68 -11.14 8.29
N CYS A 85 5.11 -11.53 7.09
CA CYS A 85 6.52 -11.57 6.74
C CYS A 85 7.17 -10.17 6.82
N ALA A 86 6.49 -9.15 6.32
CA ALA A 86 6.97 -7.77 6.33
C ALA A 86 7.13 -7.25 7.76
N GLU A 87 6.19 -7.55 8.66
CA GLU A 87 6.26 -7.19 10.08
C GLU A 87 7.55 -7.70 10.72
N VAL A 88 7.85 -9.00 10.55
CA VAL A 88 9.03 -9.61 11.14
C VAL A 88 10.32 -9.04 10.55
N ASN A 89 10.41 -8.97 9.22
CA ASN A 89 11.66 -8.61 8.56
C ASN A 89 11.95 -7.11 8.63
N LEU A 90 10.94 -6.25 8.49
CA LEU A 90 11.09 -4.82 8.72
C LEU A 90 11.26 -4.49 10.20
N GLY A 91 10.63 -5.24 11.12
CA GLY A 91 10.85 -5.12 12.56
C GLY A 91 12.32 -5.29 12.94
N ASN A 92 12.98 -6.27 12.33
CA ASN A 92 14.42 -6.51 12.55
C ASN A 92 15.31 -5.48 11.85
N PHE A 93 14.93 -5.00 10.66
CA PHE A 93 15.77 -4.10 9.85
C PHE A 93 15.60 -2.62 10.22
N LEU A 94 14.37 -2.17 10.50
CA LEU A 94 13.96 -0.78 10.71
C LEU A 94 13.00 -0.68 11.91
N PRO A 95 13.44 -1.04 13.14
CA PRO A 95 12.56 -1.08 14.31
C PRO A 95 11.89 0.28 14.55
N GLY A 96 10.56 0.27 14.65
CA GLY A 96 9.75 1.47 14.91
C GLY A 96 9.69 2.49 13.75
N ARG A 97 10.23 2.17 12.58
CA ARG A 97 10.29 3.08 11.42
C ARG A 97 9.35 2.68 10.27
N PHE A 98 8.35 1.85 10.57
CA PHE A 98 7.30 1.50 9.62
C PHE A 98 5.93 1.35 10.29
N SER A 99 4.90 1.48 9.47
CA SER A 99 3.52 1.17 9.82
C SER A 99 2.96 0.14 8.84
N LEU A 100 2.18 -0.81 9.33
CA LEU A 100 1.46 -1.80 8.51
C LEU A 100 -0.03 -1.51 8.54
N GLU A 101 -0.66 -1.56 7.36
CA GLU A 101 -2.11 -1.41 7.17
C GLU A 101 -2.74 -0.24 7.96
N GLN A 102 -1.95 0.80 8.18
CA GLN A 102 -2.34 1.96 8.98
C GLN A 102 -3.16 2.91 8.11
N ARG A 103 -4.31 3.32 8.62
CA ARG A 103 -5.15 4.31 7.94
C ARG A 103 -4.64 5.73 8.16
N TYR A 104 -4.60 6.51 7.07
CA TYR A 104 -4.26 7.93 7.08
C TYR A 104 -5.29 8.76 6.34
N ARG A 105 -5.36 10.05 6.68
CA ARG A 105 -6.03 11.06 5.86
C ARG A 105 -5.18 12.31 5.78
N ILE A 106 -5.38 13.10 4.72
CA ILE A 106 -4.83 14.44 4.63
C ILE A 106 -5.96 15.45 4.76
N HIS A 107 -5.82 16.41 5.67
CA HIS A 107 -6.79 17.50 5.80
C HIS A 107 -6.68 18.42 4.58
N PRO A 108 -7.78 18.66 3.82
CA PRO A 108 -7.70 19.41 2.57
C PRO A 108 -7.15 20.84 2.75
N GLU A 109 -7.59 21.53 3.81
CA GLU A 109 -7.26 22.94 4.06
C GLU A 109 -5.82 23.13 4.55
N THR A 110 -5.38 22.31 5.52
CA THR A 110 -4.08 22.47 6.16
C THR A 110 -2.98 21.63 5.51
N ARG A 111 -3.36 20.70 4.62
CA ARG A 111 -2.48 19.64 4.08
C ARG A 111 -1.80 18.79 5.16
N GLN A 112 -2.31 18.83 6.39
CA GLN A 112 -1.77 18.07 7.49
C GLN A 112 -2.14 16.60 7.33
N LEU A 113 -1.12 15.73 7.41
CA LEU A 113 -1.30 14.28 7.46
C LEU A 113 -1.75 13.89 8.88
N GLU A 114 -2.80 13.09 8.95
CA GLU A 114 -3.35 12.54 10.18
C GLU A 114 -3.35 11.02 10.08
N ARG A 115 -2.96 10.37 11.18
CA ARG A 115 -3.11 8.93 11.38
C ARG A 115 -4.43 8.66 12.10
N ILE A 116 -5.34 7.93 11.45
CA ILE A 116 -6.61 7.54 12.05
C ILE A 116 -6.34 6.33 12.97
N GLN A 117 -6.58 6.49 14.27
CA GLN A 117 -6.39 5.40 15.23
C GLN A 117 -7.38 4.27 14.99
N HIS A 118 -6.98 3.04 15.25
CA HIS A 118 -7.80 1.85 14.99
C HIS A 118 -9.17 1.91 15.68
N GLU A 119 -9.23 2.37 16.94
CA GLU A 119 -10.49 2.50 17.67
C GLU A 119 -11.45 3.50 16.99
N SER A 120 -10.92 4.65 16.56
CA SER A 120 -11.69 5.67 15.84
C SER A 120 -12.13 5.17 14.46
N GLU A 121 -11.28 4.43 13.75
CA GLU A 121 -11.65 3.77 12.49
C GLU A 121 -12.82 2.81 12.70
N LEU A 122 -12.75 1.94 13.72
CA LEU A 122 -13.83 1.01 14.02
C LEU A 122 -15.13 1.72 14.38
N GLU A 123 -15.06 2.82 15.13
CA GLU A 123 -16.23 3.64 15.45
C GLU A 123 -16.84 4.26 14.18
N MET A 124 -16.03 4.86 13.31
CA MET A 124 -16.49 5.44 12.05
C MET A 124 -17.09 4.38 11.11
N LEU A 125 -16.49 3.18 11.05
CA LEU A 125 -17.03 2.05 10.29
C LEU A 125 -18.41 1.62 10.83
N ARG A 126 -18.58 1.51 12.15
CA ARG A 126 -19.88 1.21 12.78
C ARG A 126 -20.95 2.26 12.46
N LYS A 127 -20.56 3.53 12.27
CA LYS A 127 -21.43 4.63 11.83
C LYS A 127 -21.65 4.70 10.32
N GLY A 128 -21.19 3.70 9.56
CA GLY A 128 -21.39 3.59 8.12
C GLY A 128 -20.27 4.19 7.26
N GLY A 129 -19.12 4.53 7.86
CA GLY A 129 -17.86 4.79 7.14
C GLY A 129 -17.79 6.11 6.36
N LYS A 130 -18.83 6.98 6.41
CA LYS A 130 -18.84 8.27 5.70
C LYS A 130 -17.66 9.16 6.10
N GLU A 131 -17.25 9.11 7.36
CA GLU A 131 -16.12 9.89 7.88
C GLU A 131 -14.76 9.41 7.35
N LEU A 132 -14.69 8.19 6.80
CA LEU A 132 -13.46 7.60 6.24
C LEU A 132 -13.29 7.88 4.75
N VAL A 133 -14.27 8.54 4.13
CA VAL A 133 -14.22 8.94 2.72
C VAL A 133 -12.98 9.83 2.49
N GLY A 134 -12.16 9.46 1.51
CA GLY A 134 -10.89 10.15 1.22
C GLY A 134 -9.74 9.81 2.19
N SER A 135 -9.87 8.79 3.02
CA SER A 135 -8.74 8.19 3.72
C SER A 135 -8.12 7.05 2.90
N VAL A 136 -6.85 6.74 3.18
CA VAL A 136 -6.07 5.70 2.50
C VAL A 136 -5.51 4.69 3.50
N VAL A 137 -5.32 3.46 3.06
CA VAL A 137 -4.71 2.37 3.84
C VAL A 137 -3.68 1.67 2.94
N PRO A 138 -2.42 2.16 2.91
CA PRO A 138 -1.34 1.41 2.29
C PRO A 138 -0.94 0.21 3.14
N ASP A 139 -0.31 -0.77 2.49
CA ASP A 139 0.11 -1.99 3.18
C ASP A 139 1.32 -1.73 4.07
N VAL A 140 2.27 -0.92 3.58
CA VAL A 140 3.46 -0.54 4.33
C VAL A 140 3.76 0.95 4.10
N VAL A 141 4.01 1.69 5.19
CA VAL A 141 4.59 3.03 5.14
C VAL A 141 5.92 3.01 5.88
N ILE A 142 7.00 3.41 5.20
CA ILE A 142 8.31 3.64 5.83
C ILE A 142 8.39 5.11 6.21
N HIS A 143 8.84 5.38 7.44
CA HIS A 143 8.93 6.73 7.99
C HIS A 143 10.19 6.92 8.84
N THR A 144 10.47 8.15 9.23
CA THR A 144 11.69 8.54 9.99
C THR A 144 11.73 8.03 11.44
N GLY A 145 10.71 7.28 11.87
CA GLY A 145 10.39 7.01 13.28
C GLY A 145 9.18 7.81 13.78
N ASN A 146 8.78 8.86 13.06
CA ASN A 146 7.49 9.52 13.23
C ASN A 146 6.54 9.15 12.07
N ALA A 147 5.40 8.53 12.36
CA ALA A 147 4.45 8.06 11.34
C ALA A 147 3.86 9.16 10.44
N LEU A 148 3.96 10.43 10.85
CA LEU A 148 3.55 11.59 10.05
C LEU A 148 4.66 12.13 9.14
N GLN A 149 5.79 11.42 9.09
CA GLN A 149 6.97 11.75 8.29
C GLN A 149 7.29 10.63 7.28
N PRO A 150 6.37 10.35 6.33
CA PRO A 150 6.51 9.26 5.38
C PRO A 150 7.66 9.52 4.41
N GLN A 151 8.42 8.46 4.13
CA GLN A 151 9.54 8.44 3.21
C GLN A 151 9.24 7.59 1.96
N ARG A 152 8.59 6.42 2.11
CA ARG A 152 8.12 5.56 1.01
C ARG A 152 6.86 4.81 1.41
N VAL A 153 6.00 4.53 0.44
CA VAL A 153 4.72 3.84 0.62
C VAL A 153 4.67 2.64 -0.32
N TYR A 154 4.21 1.49 0.16
CA TYR A 154 4.14 0.26 -0.61
C TYR A 154 2.75 -0.38 -0.52
N ASP A 155 2.36 -1.05 -1.60
CA ASP A 155 1.12 -1.82 -1.69
C ASP A 155 1.43 -3.14 -2.40
N PHE A 156 1.16 -4.26 -1.73
CA PHE A 156 1.29 -5.60 -2.27
C PHE A 156 0.20 -5.89 -3.29
N LYS A 157 0.59 -6.40 -4.46
CA LYS A 157 -0.32 -6.91 -5.48
C LYS A 157 0.06 -8.33 -5.87
N PHE A 158 -0.94 -9.20 -5.80
CA PHE A 158 -0.85 -10.60 -6.22
C PHE A 158 -1.75 -10.84 -7.43
N PRO A 159 -1.30 -10.48 -8.65
CA PRO A 159 -2.06 -10.75 -9.87
C PRO A 159 -2.30 -12.25 -10.04
N CYS A 160 -3.45 -12.59 -10.63
CA CYS A 160 -3.89 -13.95 -10.88
C CYS A 160 -4.51 -14.00 -12.27
N PRO A 161 -4.00 -14.82 -13.20
CA PRO A 161 -2.80 -15.67 -13.09
C PRO A 161 -1.51 -14.84 -13.07
N GLU A 162 -0.37 -15.51 -12.88
CA GLU A 162 0.93 -14.84 -12.77
C GLU A 162 1.29 -13.97 -13.98
N SER A 163 0.80 -14.29 -15.18
CA SER A 163 1.02 -13.49 -16.39
C SER A 163 0.41 -12.09 -16.32
N ASN A 164 -0.56 -11.85 -15.44
CA ASN A 164 -1.18 -10.53 -15.29
C ASN A 164 -0.20 -9.55 -14.64
N PRO A 165 -0.14 -8.29 -15.10
CA PRO A 165 0.65 -7.27 -14.45
C PRO A 165 0.04 -6.90 -13.09
N GLY A 166 0.89 -6.53 -12.13
CA GLY A 166 0.43 -5.80 -10.96
C GLY A 166 -0.04 -4.41 -11.39
N SER A 167 -1.22 -3.99 -10.91
CA SER A 167 -1.76 -2.66 -11.24
C SER A 167 -2.37 -2.00 -10.02
N TRP A 168 -2.33 -0.67 -10.00
CA TRP A 168 -3.11 0.11 -9.06
C TRP A 168 -4.61 -0.08 -9.33
N ARG A 169 -5.41 0.01 -8.27
CA ARG A 169 -6.87 0.02 -8.43
C ARG A 169 -7.30 1.36 -8.99
N ASP A 170 -7.99 1.36 -10.13
CA ASP A 170 -8.62 2.56 -10.66
C ASP A 170 -9.82 2.98 -9.82
N TYR A 171 -9.95 4.28 -9.63
CA TYR A 171 -11.13 4.89 -9.02
C TYR A 171 -12.12 5.30 -10.10
N ARG A 172 -13.41 5.22 -9.75
CA ARG A 172 -14.47 5.80 -10.58
C ARG A 172 -14.33 7.32 -10.60
N SER A 173 -14.84 7.95 -11.65
CA SER A 173 -14.94 9.41 -11.75
C SER A 173 -15.74 9.98 -10.57
N GLY A 174 -15.36 11.17 -10.09
CA GLY A 174 -16.00 11.83 -8.94
C GLY A 174 -15.56 11.30 -7.57
N ASN A 175 -14.41 10.61 -7.47
CA ASN A 175 -13.87 10.20 -6.17
C ASN A 175 -13.38 11.42 -5.35
N PRO A 176 -13.33 11.32 -4.00
CA PRO A 176 -13.01 12.44 -3.11
C PRO A 176 -11.66 13.11 -3.34
N HIS A 177 -10.74 12.42 -4.00
CA HIS A 177 -9.42 12.91 -4.29
C HIS A 177 -9.29 13.52 -5.68
N ASN A 178 -10.29 13.37 -6.57
CA ASN A 178 -10.26 13.77 -7.98
C ASN A 178 -9.03 13.24 -8.74
N ILE A 179 -8.67 11.99 -8.49
CA ILE A 179 -7.50 11.29 -9.05
C ILE A 179 -7.91 10.00 -9.76
N LYS A 180 -7.01 9.40 -10.52
CA LYS A 180 -7.34 8.26 -11.38
C LYS A 180 -7.30 6.93 -10.64
N ASN A 181 -6.31 6.72 -9.77
CA ASN A 181 -6.08 5.42 -9.15
C ASN A 181 -5.52 5.54 -7.72
N GLN A 182 -5.45 4.39 -7.05
CA GLN A 182 -4.96 4.24 -5.68
C GLN A 182 -3.52 4.76 -5.48
N GLY A 183 -2.61 4.55 -6.44
CA GLY A 183 -1.22 5.00 -6.33
C GLY A 183 -1.10 6.53 -6.32
N GLU A 184 -1.87 7.21 -7.17
CA GLU A 184 -1.99 8.67 -7.14
C GLU A 184 -2.56 9.18 -5.79
N ALA A 185 -3.42 8.38 -5.15
CA ALA A 185 -4.00 8.72 -3.84
C ALA A 185 -2.94 8.73 -2.77
N TYR A 186 -2.11 7.69 -2.76
CA TYR A 186 -1.01 7.58 -1.82
C TYR A 186 0.00 8.70 -2.04
N GLN A 187 0.42 8.95 -3.29
CA GLN A 187 1.33 10.03 -3.60
C GLN A 187 0.78 11.39 -3.14
N LYS A 188 -0.53 11.65 -3.33
CA LYS A 188 -1.19 12.88 -2.90
C LYS A 188 -1.30 13.04 -1.38
N VAL A 189 -1.53 11.93 -0.66
CA VAL A 189 -1.70 11.92 0.80
C VAL A 189 -0.35 12.02 1.51
N PHE A 190 0.64 11.25 1.07
CA PHE A 190 1.91 11.12 1.78
C PHE A 190 3.01 12.05 1.27
N ASP A 191 2.86 12.62 0.06
CA ASP A 191 3.91 13.37 -0.61
C ASP A 191 5.24 12.58 -0.62
N ALA A 192 5.15 11.29 -0.96
CA ALA A 192 6.24 10.33 -0.90
C ALA A 192 6.06 9.28 -2.00
N PRO A 193 7.17 8.73 -2.56
CA PRO A 193 7.10 7.67 -3.56
C PRO A 193 6.20 6.52 -3.12
N SER A 194 5.24 6.17 -3.99
CA SER A 194 4.28 5.08 -3.79
C SER A 194 4.55 3.98 -4.80
N LEU A 195 4.78 2.77 -4.31
CA LEU A 195 5.31 1.65 -5.10
C LEU A 195 4.44 0.40 -4.99
N LEU A 196 4.32 -0.32 -6.09
CA LEU A 196 3.71 -1.64 -6.13
C LEU A 196 4.75 -2.71 -5.81
N VAL A 197 4.41 -3.63 -4.92
CA VAL A 197 5.23 -4.81 -4.65
C VAL A 197 4.50 -6.05 -5.16
N THR A 198 5.15 -6.78 -6.05
CA THR A 198 4.66 -8.06 -6.56
C THR A 198 5.73 -9.13 -6.39
N PRO A 199 5.40 -10.43 -6.54
CA PRO A 199 6.43 -11.47 -6.58
C PRO A 199 7.50 -11.26 -7.66
N LYS A 200 7.18 -10.50 -8.73
CA LYS A 200 8.08 -10.24 -9.85
C LYS A 200 9.00 -9.04 -9.63
N GLY A 201 8.66 -8.12 -8.72
CA GLY A 201 9.40 -6.88 -8.59
C GLY A 201 8.68 -5.79 -7.80
N VAL A 202 9.39 -4.68 -7.63
CA VAL A 202 8.91 -3.42 -7.05
C VAL A 202 8.85 -2.39 -8.17
N PHE A 203 7.73 -1.67 -8.30
CA PHE A 203 7.44 -0.76 -9.43
C PHE A 203 6.91 0.59 -8.95
#